data_AF-A0A4R8K9C2-F1
#
_entry.id   AF-A0A4R8K9C2-F1
#
_cell.length_a   1.000
_cell.length_b   1.000
_cell.length_c   1.000
_cell.angle_alpha   90.00
_cell.angle_beta   90.00
_cell.angle_gamma   90.00
#
_symmetry.space_group_name_H-M   'P 1'
#
loop_
_entity.id
_entity.type
_entity.pdbx_description
1 polymer ?
#
loop_
_entity_poly.entity_id
_entity_poly.type
_entity_poly.pdbx_seq_one_letter_code
_entity_poly.pdbx_strand_id
1 'polypeptide(L)'
;MALGFGFSIALSCVQGHRPKSVTPIEVAEVGSIDSASNSLSRCRYTKNMPKIKPIAFYLPQFHPVRENSEWWGPGFTEWTNVAKGKPNFVGHYQPHIPRDLGFYDLRIVDTMRQQAEYAALYGVHGFCFYYYWFNGRRILELPLNNFLASDIEFPFCVCWANENWTRTWDGLEKNVLLEQIHSDDEDRHFIEDLIPTLKDRRAIKVDGKPMLLVYRADLFPDARKTVQRWREVARSHGIPDLHLCAVQFYGIEDPREWGFDAAVEFPPHTFIGSENKPDKLPEILNDDFVGGLVDYRKIIAQSLERTTKDYQWYRGIIPSWDNTARRQNNPHTVIYSSPELYRFWLDHLVQFTRVSNDDEHQFLFINAWNEWGEGCHLEPDLKHGLAYLEATKAAVDGIGDARRILMSDPQLARLIGEDGLAHLLEQKASLERDLILSAAESRKKMKREETATARRIRHRVANMLVRCPRLYRVVRGLSRIVK
;
A
#
# COMPACT_ATOMS: atom_id res chain seq x y z
N MET A 1 -30.16 44.59 22.60
CA MET A 1 -31.16 44.70 21.51
C MET A 1 -31.08 43.42 20.71
N ALA A 2 -32.12 42.60 20.81
CA ALA A 2 -32.23 41.30 20.18
C ALA A 2 -33.02 41.43 18.87
N LEU A 3 -32.51 40.83 17.78
CA LEU A 3 -33.23 40.47 16.55
C LEU A 3 -32.40 39.33 15.94
N GLY A 4 -32.82 38.06 15.82
CA GLY A 4 -34.14 37.46 15.94
C GLY A 4 -34.75 37.21 14.56
N PHE A 5 -34.22 36.25 13.80
CA PHE A 5 -34.94 35.65 12.67
C PHE A 5 -34.68 34.14 12.62
N GLY A 6 -35.69 33.39 13.06
CA GLY A 6 -35.83 31.97 12.79
C GLY A 6 -36.60 31.74 11.48
N PHE A 7 -36.31 30.63 10.83
CA PHE A 7 -37.19 30.05 9.82
C PHE A 7 -37.55 28.63 10.23
N SER A 8 -38.85 28.42 10.43
CA SER A 8 -39.48 27.13 10.67
C SER A 8 -40.09 26.58 9.38
N ILE A 9 -40.11 25.26 9.34
CA ILE A 9 -40.58 24.33 8.33
C ILE A 9 -42.05 24.58 7.91
N ALA A 10 -42.36 24.41 6.63
CA ALA A 10 -43.71 24.12 6.16
C ALA A 10 -43.70 22.95 5.15
N LEU A 11 -44.23 21.80 5.60
CA LEU A 11 -44.68 20.70 4.76
C LEU A 11 -45.94 21.13 4.01
N SER A 12 -46.04 20.83 2.71
CA SER A 12 -47.31 20.78 2.00
C SER A 12 -47.50 19.43 1.30
N CYS A 13 -48.50 18.67 1.76
CA CYS A 13 -49.05 17.51 1.08
C CYS A 13 -49.75 17.92 -0.23
N VAL A 14 -49.52 17.16 -1.30
CA VAL A 14 -50.45 17.07 -2.44
C VAL A 14 -50.67 15.59 -2.74
N GLN A 15 -51.94 15.17 -2.66
CA GLN A 15 -52.39 13.81 -2.95
C GLN A 15 -52.56 13.60 -4.45
N GLY A 16 -52.04 12.45 -4.92
CA GLY A 16 -52.71 11.49 -5.80
C GLY A 16 -52.90 11.87 -7.26
N HIS A 17 -52.27 11.12 -8.17
CA HIS A 17 -52.83 10.55 -9.41
C HIS A 17 -51.88 9.42 -9.89
N ARG A 18 -52.40 8.21 -10.13
CA ARG A 18 -51.68 7.03 -10.65
C ARG A 18 -52.35 6.59 -11.99
N PRO A 19 -51.70 5.76 -12.83
CA PRO A 19 -51.22 6.16 -14.16
C PRO A 19 -52.04 5.58 -15.33
N LYS A 20 -51.86 6.14 -16.54
CA LYS A 20 -52.37 5.57 -17.80
C LYS A 20 -51.33 4.65 -18.44
N SER A 21 -51.83 3.49 -18.87
CA SER A 21 -51.17 2.37 -19.55
C SER A 21 -50.47 2.76 -20.85
N VAL A 22 -49.22 2.32 -21.02
CA VAL A 22 -48.51 2.30 -22.30
C VAL A 22 -48.36 0.84 -22.73
N THR A 23 -48.76 0.56 -23.96
CA THR A 23 -48.69 -0.73 -24.66
C THR A 23 -47.23 -1.17 -24.90
N PRO A 24 -46.86 -2.45 -24.71
CA PRO A 24 -45.53 -2.94 -25.06
C PRO A 24 -45.41 -3.16 -26.58
N ILE A 25 -44.30 -2.70 -27.15
CA ILE A 25 -43.84 -3.06 -28.49
C ILE A 25 -43.16 -4.43 -28.39
N GLU A 26 -43.57 -5.35 -29.28
CA GLU A 26 -42.98 -6.69 -29.43
C GLU A 26 -41.49 -6.58 -29.79
N VAL A 27 -40.64 -7.19 -28.96
CA VAL A 27 -39.23 -7.46 -29.27
C VAL A 27 -39.09 -8.96 -29.48
N ALA A 28 -38.64 -9.32 -30.68
CA ALA A 28 -38.47 -10.70 -31.14
C ALA A 28 -37.58 -11.53 -30.19
N GLU A 29 -37.98 -12.78 -29.99
CA GLU A 29 -37.25 -13.80 -29.23
C GLU A 29 -35.82 -13.96 -29.76
N VAL A 30 -34.83 -13.60 -28.93
CA VAL A 30 -33.46 -14.06 -29.07
C VAL A 30 -33.31 -15.23 -28.09
N GLY A 31 -33.04 -16.41 -28.65
CA GLY A 31 -33.07 -17.70 -27.98
C GLY A 31 -32.26 -17.77 -26.68
N SER A 32 -32.75 -18.60 -25.77
CA SER A 32 -32.16 -18.91 -24.46
C SER A 32 -30.70 -19.32 -24.58
N ILE A 33 -29.79 -18.50 -24.06
CA ILE A 33 -28.46 -18.93 -23.61
C ILE A 33 -28.54 -19.07 -22.09
N ASP A 34 -29.34 -20.04 -21.64
CA ASP A 34 -29.36 -20.48 -20.24
C ASP A 34 -28.76 -21.88 -20.17
N SER A 35 -27.51 -21.93 -19.71
CA SER A 35 -26.85 -23.06 -19.01
C SER A 35 -25.32 -22.93 -18.91
N ALA A 36 -24.70 -21.89 -19.50
CA ALA A 36 -23.25 -21.69 -19.47
C ALA A 36 -22.77 -20.44 -18.68
N SER A 37 -23.66 -19.68 -18.04
CA SER A 37 -23.31 -18.43 -17.33
C SER A 37 -23.14 -18.58 -15.82
N ASN A 38 -23.53 -19.72 -15.23
CA ASN A 38 -23.44 -19.98 -13.78
C ASN A 38 -22.18 -20.75 -13.34
N SER A 39 -21.23 -20.98 -14.26
CA SER A 39 -19.97 -21.69 -13.98
C SER A 39 -18.71 -20.83 -14.05
N LEU A 40 -18.82 -19.51 -14.24
CA LEU A 40 -17.74 -18.56 -13.95
C LEU A 40 -17.62 -18.32 -12.43
N SER A 41 -17.41 -19.45 -11.76
CA SER A 41 -16.36 -19.65 -10.75
C SER A 41 -15.98 -18.40 -9.97
N ARG A 42 -16.67 -18.25 -8.85
CA ARG A 42 -16.08 -18.00 -7.53
C ARG A 42 -14.66 -18.56 -7.51
N CYS A 43 -13.67 -17.74 -7.89
CA CYS A 43 -12.26 -18.11 -7.84
C CYS A 43 -11.97 -18.32 -6.35
N ARG A 44 -12.07 -19.56 -5.89
CA ARG A 44 -11.63 -19.92 -4.56
C ARG A 44 -10.12 -19.72 -4.60
N TYR A 45 -9.65 -18.57 -4.14
CA TYR A 45 -8.25 -18.32 -3.84
C TYR A 45 -7.75 -19.53 -3.07
N THR A 46 -6.97 -20.36 -3.76
CA THR A 46 -6.54 -21.62 -3.20
C THR A 46 -5.52 -21.30 -2.10
N LYS A 47 -5.52 -22.14 -1.07
CA LYS A 47 -4.74 -22.02 0.18
C LYS A 47 -3.20 -21.99 0.00
N ASN A 48 -2.71 -21.85 -1.24
CA ASN A 48 -1.31 -22.02 -1.65
C ASN A 48 -0.74 -20.83 -2.45
N MET A 49 -1.45 -19.71 -2.61
CA MET A 49 -0.86 -18.52 -3.24
C MET A 49 0.04 -17.77 -2.24
N PRO A 50 1.18 -17.22 -2.69
CA PRO A 50 1.98 -16.33 -1.85
C PRO A 50 1.10 -15.17 -1.36
N LYS A 51 1.13 -14.92 -0.06
CA LYS A 51 0.34 -13.86 0.54
C LYS A 51 0.99 -12.52 0.20
N ILE A 52 0.26 -11.66 -0.51
CA ILE A 52 0.70 -10.28 -0.77
C ILE A 52 0.70 -9.51 0.54
N LYS A 53 1.72 -8.67 0.70
CA LYS A 53 2.02 -7.88 1.89
C LYS A 53 2.06 -6.39 1.53
N PRO A 54 0.91 -5.71 1.35
CA PRO A 54 0.88 -4.27 1.11
C PRO A 54 1.37 -3.52 2.35
N ILE A 55 2.32 -2.61 2.20
CA ILE A 55 2.82 -1.76 3.28
C ILE A 55 2.41 -0.33 2.97
N ALA A 56 1.74 0.34 3.89
CA ALA A 56 1.33 1.73 3.72
C ALA A 56 2.30 2.67 4.44
N PHE A 57 2.80 3.72 3.75
CA PHE A 57 3.57 4.78 4.41
C PHE A 57 2.70 5.50 5.44
N TYR A 58 3.30 5.87 6.57
CA TYR A 58 2.58 6.43 7.71
C TYR A 58 3.27 7.71 8.19
N LEU A 59 2.53 8.82 8.14
CA LEU A 59 2.98 10.13 8.58
C LEU A 59 2.70 10.35 10.08
N PRO A 60 3.74 10.57 10.90
CA PRO A 60 3.56 10.79 12.33
C PRO A 60 3.17 12.22 12.72
N GLN A 61 3.01 13.17 11.78
CA GLN A 61 2.92 14.61 12.07
C GLN A 61 1.61 15.11 12.71
N PHE A 62 0.53 14.32 12.76
CA PHE A 62 -0.79 14.74 13.27
C PHE A 62 -0.86 14.89 14.80
N HIS A 63 0.13 15.54 15.39
CA HIS A 63 0.20 15.99 16.77
C HIS A 63 1.09 17.23 16.87
N PRO A 64 0.85 18.14 17.83
CA PRO A 64 1.69 19.31 17.99
C PRO A 64 3.06 18.91 18.54
N VAL A 65 4.11 19.47 17.95
CA VAL A 65 5.47 19.48 18.52
C VAL A 65 5.95 20.92 18.68
N ARG A 66 6.96 21.10 19.52
CA ARG A 66 7.48 22.43 19.85
C ARG A 66 8.01 23.13 18.60
N GLU A 67 8.78 22.41 17.80
CA GLU A 67 9.44 22.88 16.59
C GLU A 67 8.42 23.39 15.57
N ASN A 68 7.41 22.58 15.26
CA ASN A 68 6.33 22.99 14.38
C ASN A 68 5.56 24.20 14.91
N SER A 69 5.37 24.29 16.23
CA SER A 69 4.72 25.46 16.83
C SER A 69 5.55 26.73 16.68
N GLU A 70 6.88 26.63 16.81
CA GLU A 70 7.82 27.73 16.60
C GLU A 70 7.90 28.17 15.13
N TRP A 71 7.81 27.24 14.18
CA TRP A 71 7.98 27.52 12.75
C TRP A 71 6.69 27.97 12.04
N TRP A 72 5.55 27.39 12.43
CA TRP A 72 4.28 27.51 11.71
C TRP A 72 3.15 28.15 12.52
N GLY A 73 3.38 28.35 13.83
CA GLY A 73 2.45 28.99 14.74
C GLY A 73 1.92 28.04 15.83
N PRO A 74 1.47 28.58 16.98
CA PRO A 74 1.08 27.78 18.14
C PRO A 74 0.07 26.68 17.82
N GLY A 75 0.40 25.44 18.19
CA GLY A 75 -0.50 24.29 18.05
C GLY A 75 -0.60 23.71 16.63
N PHE A 76 0.32 24.08 15.73
CA PHE A 76 0.33 23.56 14.37
C PHE A 76 0.39 22.03 14.31
N THR A 77 -0.46 21.48 13.46
CA THR A 77 -0.45 20.12 12.92
C THR A 77 -0.82 20.19 11.45
N GLU A 78 -0.63 19.11 10.69
CA GLU A 78 -1.05 19.07 9.27
C GLU A 78 -2.54 19.35 9.07
N TRP A 79 -3.39 19.08 10.07
CA TRP A 79 -4.80 19.46 10.02
C TRP A 79 -5.02 20.96 9.77
N THR A 80 -4.09 21.80 10.21
CA THR A 80 -4.13 23.24 9.96
C THR A 80 -4.05 23.57 8.47
N ASN A 81 -3.26 22.82 7.71
CA ASN A 81 -3.15 22.98 6.25
C ASN A 81 -4.34 22.33 5.54
N VAL A 82 -4.70 21.11 5.94
CA VAL A 82 -5.83 20.36 5.37
C VAL A 82 -7.12 21.17 5.47
N ALA A 83 -7.43 21.73 6.64
CA ALA A 83 -8.66 22.51 6.85
C ALA A 83 -8.70 23.83 6.07
N LYS A 84 -7.56 24.34 5.60
CA LYS A 84 -7.47 25.58 4.81
C LYS A 84 -7.63 25.35 3.31
N GLY A 85 -7.46 24.12 2.83
CA GLY A 85 -7.52 23.78 1.42
C GLY A 85 -8.84 24.22 0.78
N LYS A 86 -8.77 24.85 -0.39
CA LYS A 86 -9.93 25.29 -1.18
C LYS A 86 -9.88 24.73 -2.60
N PRO A 87 -11.04 24.47 -3.24
CA PRO A 87 -11.09 24.09 -4.64
C PRO A 87 -10.46 25.16 -5.55
N ASN A 88 -9.55 24.74 -6.42
CA ASN A 88 -8.97 25.60 -7.47
C ASN A 88 -9.70 25.50 -8.83
N PHE A 89 -10.49 24.45 -9.04
CA PHE A 89 -11.19 24.19 -10.32
C PHE A 89 -12.47 23.39 -10.06
N VAL A 90 -13.38 23.36 -11.04
CA VAL A 90 -14.66 22.65 -10.93
C VAL A 90 -14.42 21.16 -10.69
N GLY A 91 -15.05 20.61 -9.64
CA GLY A 91 -14.89 19.21 -9.25
C GLY A 91 -13.64 18.90 -8.43
N HIS A 92 -12.80 19.90 -8.12
CA HIS A 92 -11.64 19.75 -7.23
C HIS A 92 -12.12 19.47 -5.80
N TYR A 93 -11.74 18.31 -5.27
CA TYR A 93 -12.07 17.92 -3.91
C TYR A 93 -11.08 18.51 -2.90
N GLN A 94 -11.40 19.67 -2.35
CA GLN A 94 -10.71 20.28 -1.21
C GLN A 94 -11.74 20.99 -0.32
N PRO A 95 -11.58 20.97 1.01
CA PRO A 95 -10.60 20.19 1.75
C PRO A 95 -10.96 18.69 1.79
N HIS A 96 -9.95 17.83 1.96
CA HIS A 96 -10.18 16.43 2.34
C HIS A 96 -10.58 16.36 3.82
N ILE A 97 -11.70 15.72 4.14
CA ILE A 97 -12.24 15.67 5.52
C ILE A 97 -12.30 14.22 6.01
N PRO A 98 -11.60 13.88 7.11
CA PRO A 98 -11.68 12.54 7.72
C PRO A 98 -13.10 12.18 8.12
N ARG A 99 -13.50 10.94 7.86
CA ARG A 99 -14.85 10.45 8.18
C ARG A 99 -14.93 9.87 9.58
N ASP A 100 -14.19 8.80 9.84
CA ASP A 100 -14.43 7.94 11.00
C ASP A 100 -13.59 8.34 12.22
N LEU A 101 -12.33 8.71 12.02
CA LEU A 101 -11.40 9.09 13.10
C LEU A 101 -11.33 10.60 13.38
N GLY A 102 -11.99 11.42 12.56
CA GLY A 102 -11.96 12.87 12.66
C GLY A 102 -10.57 13.48 12.52
N PHE A 103 -10.44 14.76 12.89
CA PHE A 103 -9.16 15.47 12.98
C PHE A 103 -8.40 15.01 14.24
N TYR A 104 -7.86 13.79 14.20
CA TYR A 104 -7.28 13.12 15.36
C TYR A 104 -5.94 13.70 15.84
N ASP A 105 -5.50 13.26 17.02
CA ASP A 105 -4.19 13.57 17.60
C ASP A 105 -3.41 12.29 17.84
N LEU A 106 -2.23 12.12 17.21
CA LEU A 106 -1.41 10.91 17.31
C LEU A 106 -0.68 10.73 18.64
N ARG A 107 -0.86 11.63 19.61
CA ARG A 107 -0.55 11.36 21.02
C ARG A 107 -1.49 10.32 21.61
N ILE A 108 -2.69 10.16 21.05
CA ILE A 108 -3.71 9.23 21.51
C ILE A 108 -3.46 7.85 20.87
N VAL A 109 -3.02 6.90 21.69
CA VAL A 109 -2.71 5.53 21.25
C VAL A 109 -3.94 4.84 20.63
N ASP A 110 -5.13 5.11 21.14
CA ASP A 110 -6.38 4.51 20.63
C ASP A 110 -6.70 4.91 19.19
N THR A 111 -6.19 6.07 18.72
CA THR A 111 -6.26 6.45 17.30
C THR A 111 -5.42 5.49 16.46
N MET A 112 -4.15 5.27 16.85
CA MET A 112 -3.28 4.34 16.14
C MET A 112 -3.78 2.89 16.19
N ARG A 113 -4.44 2.49 17.28
CA ARG A 113 -5.08 1.17 17.38
C ARG A 113 -6.18 1.01 16.35
N GLN A 114 -7.09 1.97 16.24
CA GLN A 114 -8.17 1.93 15.25
C GLN A 114 -7.64 2.00 13.81
N GLN A 115 -6.57 2.77 13.56
CA GLN A 115 -5.89 2.79 12.27
C GLN A 115 -5.33 1.42 11.90
N ALA A 116 -4.62 0.77 12.83
CA ALA A 116 -4.10 -0.58 12.65
C ALA A 116 -5.20 -1.63 12.44
N GLU A 117 -6.33 -1.50 13.15
CA GLU A 117 -7.50 -2.37 12.99
C GLU A 117 -8.12 -2.23 11.59
N TYR A 118 -8.33 -1.00 11.11
CA TYR A 118 -8.81 -0.75 9.74
C TYR A 118 -7.83 -1.29 8.70
N ALA A 119 -6.55 -0.97 8.83
CA ALA A 119 -5.51 -1.43 7.92
C ALA A 119 -5.51 -2.96 7.82
N ALA A 120 -5.52 -3.67 8.96
CA ALA A 120 -5.56 -5.13 9.01
C ALA A 120 -6.85 -5.70 8.38
N LEU A 121 -8.01 -5.13 8.70
CA LEU A 121 -9.31 -5.59 8.19
C LEU A 121 -9.39 -5.54 6.65
N TYR A 122 -8.76 -4.52 6.07
CA TYR A 122 -8.79 -4.24 4.63
C TYR A 122 -7.55 -4.70 3.87
N GLY A 123 -6.72 -5.54 4.49
CA GLY A 123 -5.66 -6.28 3.80
C GLY A 123 -4.31 -5.56 3.71
N VAL A 124 -4.14 -4.41 4.38
CA VAL A 124 -2.82 -3.82 4.59
C VAL A 124 -2.05 -4.68 5.59
N HIS A 125 -0.81 -5.03 5.25
CA HIS A 125 0.04 -5.92 6.04
C HIS A 125 0.73 -5.20 7.20
N GLY A 126 1.12 -3.95 7.00
CA GLY A 126 1.83 -3.16 7.99
C GLY A 126 2.02 -1.71 7.59
N PHE A 127 2.53 -0.92 8.52
CA PHE A 127 2.88 0.49 8.29
C PHE A 127 4.38 0.69 8.08
N CYS A 128 4.75 1.62 7.20
CA CYS A 128 6.09 2.14 7.08
C CYS A 128 6.12 3.54 7.70
N PHE A 129 6.55 3.64 8.96
CA PHE A 129 6.60 4.92 9.65
C PHE A 129 7.73 5.79 9.09
N TYR A 130 7.42 7.04 8.74
CA TYR A 130 8.48 8.01 8.57
C TYR A 130 9.24 8.21 9.87
N TYR A 131 10.55 8.13 9.79
CA TYR A 131 11.47 8.29 10.89
C TYR A 131 12.31 9.53 10.65
N TYR A 132 12.11 10.56 11.47
CA TYR A 132 12.84 11.83 11.37
C TYR A 132 13.90 11.88 12.47
N TRP A 133 15.15 11.70 12.06
CA TRP A 133 16.32 11.69 12.91
C TRP A 133 17.38 12.57 12.27
N PHE A 134 17.92 13.50 13.05
CA PHE A 134 18.82 14.57 12.65
C PHE A 134 19.97 14.67 13.66
N ASN A 135 21.07 13.98 13.37
CA ASN A 135 22.34 14.09 14.10
C ASN A 135 22.18 13.94 15.63
N GLY A 136 21.55 12.84 16.05
CA GLY A 136 21.26 12.53 17.47
C GLY A 136 19.94 13.12 18.00
N ARG A 137 19.19 13.87 17.19
CA ARG A 137 17.88 14.43 17.55
C ARG A 137 16.77 13.79 16.75
N ARG A 138 15.74 13.27 17.42
CA ARG A 138 14.50 12.82 16.79
C ARG A 138 13.42 13.89 16.87
N ILE A 139 12.54 13.91 15.87
CA ILE A 139 11.35 14.77 15.82
C ILE A 139 10.18 13.95 15.29
N LEU A 140 8.95 14.29 15.69
CA LEU A 140 7.74 13.52 15.38
C LEU A 140 7.83 12.05 15.83
N GLU A 141 8.69 11.75 16.80
CA GLU A 141 9.00 10.39 17.24
C GLU A 141 7.94 9.82 18.17
N LEU A 142 7.12 10.69 18.76
CA LEU A 142 6.16 10.33 19.80
C LEU A 142 5.15 9.25 19.35
N PRO A 143 4.54 9.31 18.15
CA PRO A 143 3.63 8.26 17.70
C PRO A 143 4.32 6.90 17.58
N LEU A 144 5.51 6.81 16.99
CA LEU A 144 6.24 5.54 16.90
C LEU A 144 6.67 5.05 18.29
N ASN A 145 7.16 5.91 19.18
CA ASN A 145 7.50 5.53 20.55
C ASN A 145 6.29 4.98 21.31
N ASN A 146 5.13 5.64 21.17
CA ASN A 146 3.87 5.21 21.76
C ASN A 146 3.39 3.89 21.17
N PHE A 147 3.49 3.72 19.85
CA PHE A 147 3.19 2.46 19.17
C PHE A 147 4.06 1.32 19.70
N LEU A 148 5.37 1.56 19.83
CA LEU A 148 6.33 0.60 20.39
C LEU A 148 5.99 0.22 21.84
N ALA A 149 5.58 1.18 22.67
CA ALA A 149 5.21 0.97 24.06
C ALA A 149 3.80 0.39 24.27
N SER A 150 2.96 0.38 23.23
CA SER A 150 1.58 -0.10 23.29
C SER A 150 1.44 -1.61 23.09
N ASP A 151 0.21 -2.10 23.26
CA ASP A 151 -0.22 -3.45 22.95
C ASP A 151 -0.72 -3.62 21.49
N ILE A 152 -0.52 -2.62 20.62
CA ILE A 152 -0.96 -2.70 19.23
C ILE A 152 -0.18 -3.78 18.48
N GLU A 153 -0.88 -4.82 18.06
CA GLU A 153 -0.34 -5.98 17.34
C GLU A 153 -0.41 -5.81 15.82
N PHE A 154 0.33 -4.83 15.29
CA PHE A 154 0.36 -4.58 13.85
C PHE A 154 1.81 -4.47 13.33
N PRO A 155 2.16 -5.17 12.24
CA PRO A 155 3.51 -5.12 11.69
C PRO A 155 3.92 -3.73 11.21
N PHE A 156 5.20 -3.41 11.33
CA PHE A 156 5.73 -2.15 10.84
C PHE A 156 7.19 -2.24 10.36
N CYS A 157 7.57 -1.32 9.49
CA CYS A 157 8.97 -0.97 9.23
C CYS A 157 9.12 0.56 9.31
N VAL A 158 10.33 1.06 9.06
CA VAL A 158 10.62 2.50 9.09
C VAL A 158 11.29 2.96 7.80
N CYS A 159 11.00 4.19 7.42
CA CYS A 159 11.68 4.91 6.36
C CYS A 159 12.37 6.15 6.95
N TRP A 160 13.70 6.19 6.90
CA TRP A 160 14.44 7.37 7.31
C TRP A 160 14.30 8.44 6.24
N ALA A 161 13.59 9.52 6.59
CA ALA A 161 13.50 10.74 5.78
C ALA A 161 14.79 11.55 5.99
N ASN A 162 15.87 11.11 5.35
CA ASN A 162 17.23 11.59 5.58
C ASN A 162 17.61 12.85 4.79
N GLU A 163 16.63 13.72 4.54
CA GLU A 163 16.84 15.01 3.88
C GLU A 163 16.87 16.13 4.91
N ASN A 164 17.43 17.28 4.53
CA ASN A 164 17.28 18.51 5.32
C ASN A 164 15.79 18.82 5.53
N TRP A 165 15.42 19.18 6.75
CA TRP A 165 14.11 19.76 6.99
C TRP A 165 14.14 21.23 6.58
N THR A 166 13.39 21.61 5.55
CA THR A 166 13.34 22.99 5.06
C THR A 166 11.98 23.65 5.34
N ARG A 167 11.96 24.99 5.38
CA ARG A 167 10.73 25.78 5.58
C ARG A 167 9.87 25.88 4.33
N THR A 168 10.36 25.47 3.18
CA THR A 168 9.58 25.53 1.95
C THR A 168 9.07 24.13 1.63
N TRP A 169 7.75 24.01 1.51
CA TRP A 169 7.08 22.81 1.01
C TRP A 169 7.39 22.52 -0.50
N ASP A 170 8.44 23.15 -1.04
CA ASP A 170 8.88 23.08 -2.43
C ASP A 170 10.24 22.37 -2.60
N GLY A 171 10.87 21.89 -1.51
CA GLY A 171 12.12 21.13 -1.57
C GLY A 171 13.36 21.94 -1.99
N LEU A 172 13.27 23.27 -2.13
CA LEU A 172 14.41 24.12 -2.47
C LEU A 172 15.10 24.65 -1.20
N GLU A 173 16.42 24.51 -1.13
CA GLU A 173 17.32 24.72 0.03
C GLU A 173 17.37 26.14 0.63
N LYS A 174 16.38 27.01 0.41
CA LYS A 174 16.51 28.43 0.78
C LYS A 174 16.26 28.75 2.26
N ASN A 175 15.80 27.80 3.08
CA ASN A 175 15.66 27.97 4.54
C ASN A 175 15.67 26.61 5.27
N VAL A 176 16.85 26.05 5.54
CA VAL A 176 16.99 24.83 6.35
C VAL A 176 16.58 25.13 7.79
N LEU A 177 15.56 24.43 8.29
CA LEU A 177 15.10 24.46 9.68
C LEU A 177 15.92 23.48 10.53
N LEU A 178 16.23 22.31 9.98
CA LEU A 178 17.13 21.32 10.58
C LEU A 178 17.97 20.67 9.50
N GLU A 179 19.28 20.68 9.74
CA GLU A 179 20.26 20.10 8.84
C GLU A 179 20.45 18.60 9.12
N GLN A 180 20.54 17.81 8.06
CA GLN A 180 20.96 16.42 8.10
C GLN A 180 22.43 16.34 7.67
N ILE A 181 23.26 15.78 8.54
CA ILE A 181 24.69 15.59 8.28
C ILE A 181 24.92 14.09 8.03
N HIS A 182 25.61 13.77 6.94
CA HIS A 182 26.02 12.40 6.63
C HIS A 182 27.53 12.26 6.84
N SER A 183 27.89 11.59 7.93
CA SER A 183 29.27 11.26 8.29
C SER A 183 29.34 9.87 8.89
N ASP A 184 30.54 9.30 8.92
CA ASP A 184 30.76 7.95 9.44
C ASP A 184 30.23 7.76 10.87
N ASP A 185 30.39 8.78 11.72
CA ASP A 185 29.95 8.76 13.13
C ASP A 185 28.44 9.02 13.25
N GLU A 186 27.89 10.00 12.54
CA GLU A 186 26.45 10.31 12.62
C GLU A 186 25.59 9.20 12.01
N ASP A 187 25.98 8.66 10.87
CA ASP A 187 25.26 7.54 10.26
C ASP A 187 25.37 6.28 11.14
N ARG A 188 26.46 6.13 11.90
CA ARG A 188 26.58 5.08 12.92
C ARG A 188 25.62 5.31 14.09
N HIS A 189 25.56 6.52 14.63
CA HIS A 189 24.65 6.85 15.72
C HIS A 189 23.19 6.63 15.33
N PHE A 190 22.82 6.96 14.09
CA PHE A 190 21.49 6.69 13.56
C PHE A 190 21.10 5.21 13.70
N ILE A 191 21.96 4.28 13.25
CA ILE A 191 21.62 2.86 13.32
C ILE A 191 21.62 2.34 14.77
N GLU A 192 22.50 2.85 15.63
CA GLU A 192 22.54 2.51 17.06
C GLU A 192 21.24 2.92 17.77
N ASP A 193 20.73 4.12 17.51
CA ASP A 193 19.45 4.62 18.00
C ASP A 193 18.26 3.81 17.52
N LEU A 194 18.36 3.22 16.32
CA LEU A 194 17.29 2.44 15.72
C LEU A 194 17.25 0.96 16.19
N ILE A 195 18.30 0.47 16.85
CA ILE A 195 18.38 -0.94 17.31
C ILE A 195 17.14 -1.41 18.09
N PRO A 196 16.60 -0.66 19.08
CA PRO A 196 15.40 -1.10 19.80
C PRO A 196 14.19 -1.30 18.87
N THR A 197 14.01 -0.38 17.92
CA THR A 197 12.94 -0.43 16.91
C THR A 197 13.10 -1.65 15.98
N LEU A 198 14.33 -1.93 15.51
CA LEU A 198 14.61 -3.06 14.61
C LEU A 198 14.49 -4.42 15.32
N LYS A 199 14.63 -4.46 16.65
CA LYS A 199 14.46 -5.67 17.47
C LYS A 199 13.02 -5.95 17.85
N ASP A 200 12.11 -4.99 17.69
CA ASP A 200 10.71 -5.19 18.02
C ASP A 200 10.16 -6.42 17.26
N ARG A 201 9.39 -7.25 17.95
CA ARG A 201 8.85 -8.49 17.37
C ARG A 201 7.85 -8.23 16.23
N ARG A 202 7.28 -7.02 16.16
CA ARG A 202 6.38 -6.57 15.09
C ARG A 202 7.14 -5.98 13.90
N ALA A 203 8.46 -5.80 13.99
CA ALA A 203 9.26 -5.34 12.86
C ALA A 203 9.12 -6.30 11.68
N ILE A 204 8.76 -5.76 10.50
CA ILE A 204 8.66 -6.50 9.25
C ILE A 204 10.06 -6.99 8.88
N LYS A 205 10.14 -8.28 8.54
CA LYS A 205 11.39 -8.97 8.23
C LYS A 205 11.31 -9.65 6.88
N VAL A 206 12.47 -9.76 6.24
CA VAL A 206 12.70 -10.55 5.02
C VAL A 206 13.84 -11.51 5.33
N ASP A 207 13.60 -12.82 5.25
CA ASP A 207 14.57 -13.84 5.68
C ASP A 207 15.09 -13.64 7.11
N GLY A 208 14.22 -13.17 8.01
CA GLY A 208 14.56 -12.84 9.39
C GLY A 208 15.32 -11.53 9.60
N LYS A 209 15.65 -10.79 8.54
CA LYS A 209 16.34 -9.50 8.58
C LYS A 209 15.32 -8.35 8.67
N PRO A 210 15.38 -7.46 9.69
CA PRO A 210 14.46 -6.33 9.77
C PRO A 210 14.63 -5.39 8.60
N MET A 211 13.49 -4.93 8.07
CA MET A 211 13.42 -4.02 6.94
C MET A 211 13.63 -2.57 7.38
N LEU A 212 14.53 -1.86 6.70
CA LEU A 212 14.79 -0.44 6.88
C LEU A 212 14.85 0.24 5.51
N LEU A 213 14.02 1.25 5.32
CA LEU A 213 14.02 2.09 4.12
C LEU A 213 14.85 3.36 4.36
N VAL A 214 15.52 3.85 3.33
CA VAL A 214 16.19 5.15 3.31
C VAL A 214 15.68 5.96 2.12
N TYR A 215 15.25 7.19 2.38
CA TYR A 215 14.56 8.02 1.41
C TYR A 215 15.48 8.52 0.28
N ARG A 216 16.71 8.94 0.62
CA ARG A 216 17.71 9.47 -0.31
C ARG A 216 19.06 8.80 -0.09
N ALA A 217 19.26 7.67 -0.74
CA ALA A 217 20.54 6.95 -0.69
C ALA A 217 21.70 7.74 -1.33
N ASP A 218 21.37 8.73 -2.16
CA ASP A 218 22.32 9.57 -2.88
C ASP A 218 22.93 10.70 -2.06
N LEU A 219 22.42 10.95 -0.85
CA LEU A 219 22.97 11.96 0.06
C LEU A 219 24.17 11.47 0.88
N PHE A 220 24.43 10.15 0.92
CA PHE A 220 25.61 9.64 1.59
C PHE A 220 26.87 9.91 0.77
N PRO A 221 27.98 10.38 1.39
CA PRO A 221 29.27 10.49 0.71
C PRO A 221 29.76 9.16 0.11
N ASP A 222 29.51 8.05 0.81
CA ASP A 222 29.76 6.69 0.35
C ASP A 222 28.67 5.75 0.94
N ALA A 223 27.59 5.58 0.18
CA ALA A 223 26.45 4.78 0.62
C ALA A 223 26.84 3.32 0.92
N ARG A 224 27.77 2.73 0.15
CA ARG A 224 28.18 1.33 0.34
C ARG A 224 28.90 1.12 1.66
N LYS A 225 29.82 2.02 2.02
CA LYS A 225 30.50 1.97 3.33
C LYS A 225 29.52 2.19 4.47
N THR A 226 28.56 3.10 4.29
CA THR A 226 27.52 3.37 5.28
C THR A 226 26.66 2.14 5.55
N VAL A 227 26.16 1.50 4.49
CA VAL A 227 25.42 0.24 4.59
C VAL A 227 26.25 -0.87 5.24
N GLN A 228 27.53 -1.00 4.89
CA GLN A 228 28.41 -1.99 5.52
C GLN A 228 28.52 -1.75 7.03
N ARG A 229 28.76 -0.50 7.44
CA ARG A 229 28.85 -0.08 8.84
C ARG A 229 27.57 -0.41 9.60
N TRP A 230 26.41 -0.14 9.00
CA TRP A 230 25.12 -0.46 9.62
C TRP A 230 24.94 -1.95 9.86
N ARG A 231 25.31 -2.79 8.90
CA ARG A 231 25.26 -4.25 9.07
C ARG A 231 26.19 -4.72 10.19
N GLU A 232 27.39 -4.14 10.31
CA GLU A 232 28.34 -4.45 11.38
C GLU A 232 27.80 -4.06 12.76
N VAL A 233 27.22 -2.86 12.89
CA VAL A 233 26.57 -2.40 14.12
C VAL A 233 25.34 -3.24 14.46
N ALA A 234 24.50 -3.59 13.48
CA ALA A 234 23.34 -4.45 13.71
C ALA A 234 23.76 -5.82 14.27
N ARG A 235 24.82 -6.42 13.68
CA ARG A 235 25.39 -7.70 14.13
C ARG A 235 25.96 -7.63 15.53
N SER A 236 26.69 -6.56 15.89
CA SER A 236 27.22 -6.39 17.24
C SER A 236 26.12 -6.29 18.30
N HIS A 237 24.90 -5.89 17.90
CA HIS A 237 23.72 -5.85 18.75
C HIS A 237 22.83 -7.09 18.62
N GLY A 238 23.26 -8.16 17.93
CA GLY A 238 22.49 -9.42 17.84
C GLY A 238 21.38 -9.43 16.79
N ILE A 239 21.38 -8.48 15.85
CA ILE A 239 20.57 -8.55 14.63
C ILE A 239 21.46 -9.20 13.54
N PRO A 240 21.12 -10.37 12.98
CA PRO A 240 22.03 -11.09 12.06
C PRO A 240 22.44 -10.27 10.83
N ASP A 241 21.50 -9.50 10.30
CA ASP A 241 21.68 -8.67 9.11
C ASP A 241 20.47 -7.73 8.94
N LEU A 242 20.56 -6.75 8.03
CA LEU A 242 19.44 -5.85 7.69
C LEU A 242 18.90 -6.16 6.28
N HIS A 243 17.62 -5.90 6.04
CA HIS A 243 17.07 -5.81 4.70
C HIS A 243 16.91 -4.32 4.35
N LEU A 244 17.87 -3.79 3.60
CA LEU A 244 17.97 -2.36 3.32
C LEU A 244 17.33 -2.02 1.99
N CYS A 245 16.37 -1.10 2.03
CA CYS A 245 15.60 -0.67 0.89
C CYS A 245 15.92 0.79 0.53
N ALA A 246 16.29 1.05 -0.72
CA ALA A 246 16.43 2.41 -1.23
C ALA A 246 15.10 2.87 -1.83
N VAL A 247 14.60 4.03 -1.43
CA VAL A 247 13.44 4.65 -2.07
C VAL A 247 13.87 5.20 -3.43
N GLN A 248 13.11 4.89 -4.49
CA GLN A 248 13.38 5.37 -5.84
C GLN A 248 12.88 6.81 -5.98
N PHE A 249 13.69 7.72 -5.46
CA PHE A 249 13.62 9.15 -5.76
C PHE A 249 14.51 9.48 -6.98
N TYR A 250 14.42 10.69 -7.54
CA TYR A 250 15.13 11.07 -8.78
C TYR A 250 16.62 10.66 -8.75
N GLY A 251 17.04 9.84 -9.73
CA GLY A 251 18.42 9.37 -9.87
C GLY A 251 18.76 8.07 -9.12
N ILE A 252 17.89 7.57 -8.24
CA ILE A 252 18.05 6.28 -7.57
C ILE A 252 17.19 5.23 -8.29
N GLU A 253 17.82 4.43 -9.16
CA GLU A 253 17.15 3.33 -9.86
C GLU A 253 17.56 1.96 -9.28
N ASP A 254 18.80 1.52 -9.53
CA ASP A 254 19.32 0.24 -9.06
C ASP A 254 19.86 0.37 -7.63
N PRO A 255 19.27 -0.34 -6.64
CA PRO A 255 19.69 -0.23 -5.24
C PRO A 255 21.11 -0.76 -5.01
N ARG A 256 21.59 -1.67 -5.87
CA ARG A 256 22.90 -2.31 -5.74
C ARG A 256 24.03 -1.30 -5.95
N GLU A 257 23.80 -0.21 -6.68
CA GLU A 257 24.75 0.89 -6.88
C GLU A 257 25.13 1.57 -5.55
N TRP A 258 24.16 1.60 -4.63
CA TRP A 258 24.24 2.23 -3.31
C TRP A 258 24.55 1.22 -2.19
N GLY A 259 24.63 -0.07 -2.50
CA GLY A 259 24.85 -1.16 -1.54
C GLY A 259 23.57 -1.66 -0.83
N PHE A 260 22.40 -1.23 -1.29
CA PHE A 260 21.10 -1.65 -0.77
C PHE A 260 20.63 -2.98 -1.39
N ASP A 261 19.72 -3.68 -0.71
CA ASP A 261 19.21 -5.00 -1.13
C ASP A 261 18.04 -4.89 -2.11
N ALA A 262 17.21 -3.86 -1.95
CA ALA A 262 15.98 -3.69 -2.73
C ALA A 262 15.69 -2.21 -3.02
N ALA A 263 14.93 -1.98 -4.09
CA ALA A 263 14.38 -0.68 -4.43
C ALA A 263 12.88 -0.63 -4.12
N VAL A 264 12.40 0.51 -3.64
CA VAL A 264 10.97 0.79 -3.39
C VAL A 264 10.53 1.92 -4.31
N GLU A 265 9.65 1.62 -5.27
CA GLU A 265 9.03 2.62 -6.14
C GLU A 265 8.14 3.55 -5.31
N PHE A 266 8.27 4.86 -5.50
CA PHE A 266 7.61 5.87 -4.64
C PHE A 266 6.85 6.92 -5.48
N PRO A 267 5.68 6.56 -6.04
CA PRO A 267 4.83 7.52 -6.74
C PRO A 267 4.36 8.66 -5.79
N PRO A 268 4.07 9.85 -6.33
CA PRO A 268 3.94 10.16 -7.76
C PRO A 268 5.20 10.69 -8.44
N HIS A 269 6.33 10.87 -7.75
CA HIS A 269 7.47 11.65 -8.26
C HIS A 269 7.95 11.23 -9.66
N THR A 270 8.03 9.92 -9.93
CA THR A 270 8.43 9.38 -11.24
C THR A 270 7.34 9.46 -12.32
N PHE A 271 6.18 10.03 -12.00
CA PHE A 271 5.01 10.16 -12.86
C PHE A 271 4.55 11.62 -13.04
N ILE A 272 5.13 12.57 -12.30
CA ILE A 272 4.86 14.01 -12.49
C ILE A 272 5.75 14.51 -13.64
N GLY A 273 5.31 14.24 -14.87
CA GLY A 273 5.99 14.61 -16.10
C GLY A 273 5.03 15.17 -17.15
N SER A 274 5.57 15.75 -18.23
CA SER A 274 4.75 16.32 -19.31
C SER A 274 3.89 15.28 -20.02
N GLU A 275 4.33 14.03 -20.06
CA GLU A 275 3.65 12.87 -20.65
C GLU A 275 2.32 12.56 -19.97
N ASN A 276 2.19 12.87 -18.68
CA ASN A 276 1.00 12.58 -17.89
C ASN A 276 0.07 13.79 -17.72
N LYS A 277 0.29 14.90 -18.44
CA LYS A 277 -0.64 16.03 -18.43
C LYS A 277 -2.01 15.63 -19.00
N PRO A 278 -3.12 16.12 -18.44
CA PRO A 278 -4.45 15.84 -18.99
C PRO A 278 -4.65 16.49 -20.36
N ASP A 279 -5.38 15.82 -21.24
CA ASP A 279 -5.67 16.34 -22.60
C ASP A 279 -6.66 17.51 -22.57
N LYS A 280 -7.53 17.54 -21.54
CA LYS A 280 -8.49 18.60 -21.29
C LYS A 280 -8.36 19.08 -19.85
N LEU A 281 -8.13 20.38 -19.69
CA LEU A 281 -8.09 21.04 -18.39
C LEU A 281 -9.52 21.26 -17.87
N PRO A 282 -9.73 21.13 -16.55
CA PRO A 282 -10.98 21.54 -15.91
C PRO A 282 -11.15 23.06 -15.95
N GLU A 283 -12.37 23.53 -15.72
CA GLU A 283 -12.65 24.95 -15.56
C GLU A 283 -12.02 25.46 -14.25
N ILE A 284 -11.07 26.39 -14.38
CA ILE A 284 -10.35 26.99 -13.25
C ILE A 284 -11.25 28.00 -12.54
N LEU A 285 -11.32 27.89 -11.21
CA LEU A 285 -12.09 28.77 -10.32
C LEU A 285 -11.22 29.80 -9.61
N ASN A 286 -9.93 29.48 -9.40
CA ASN A 286 -8.97 30.36 -8.74
C ASN A 286 -8.08 31.04 -9.79
N ASP A 287 -8.23 32.35 -9.95
CA ASP A 287 -7.46 33.14 -10.92
C ASP A 287 -5.93 33.12 -10.68
N ASP A 288 -5.50 32.84 -9.44
CA ASP A 288 -4.08 32.71 -9.08
C ASP A 288 -3.51 31.31 -9.31
N PHE A 289 -4.30 30.37 -9.84
CA PHE A 289 -3.89 28.98 -10.00
C PHE A 289 -2.84 28.83 -11.12
N VAL A 290 -1.64 28.39 -10.71
CA VAL A 290 -0.51 28.07 -11.59
C VAL A 290 0.01 26.64 -11.38
N GLY A 291 -0.79 25.80 -10.71
CA GLY A 291 -0.42 24.42 -10.38
C GLY A 291 -0.37 23.48 -11.57
N GLY A 292 0.37 22.38 -11.41
CA GLY A 292 0.44 21.30 -12.38
C GLY A 292 -0.69 20.28 -12.17
N LEU A 293 -1.40 19.94 -13.25
CA LEU A 293 -2.38 18.87 -13.27
C LEU A 293 -1.81 17.62 -13.95
N VAL A 294 -2.09 16.45 -13.37
CA VAL A 294 -1.65 15.14 -13.86
C VAL A 294 -2.85 14.21 -13.99
N ASP A 295 -2.97 13.49 -15.10
CA ASP A 295 -4.05 12.55 -15.36
C ASP A 295 -3.73 11.17 -14.75
N TYR A 296 -4.52 10.75 -13.77
CA TYR A 296 -4.31 9.47 -13.08
C TYR A 296 -4.33 8.27 -14.03
N ARG A 297 -5.08 8.33 -15.13
CA ARG A 297 -5.16 7.21 -16.09
C ARG A 297 -3.87 7.06 -16.88
N LYS A 298 -3.17 8.18 -17.14
CA LYS A 298 -1.84 8.15 -17.79
C LYS A 298 -0.77 7.63 -16.83
N ILE A 299 -0.86 7.96 -15.53
CA ILE A 299 -0.03 7.34 -14.48
C ILE A 299 -0.20 5.82 -14.50
N ILE A 300 -1.45 5.34 -14.50
CA ILE A 300 -1.73 3.90 -14.56
C ILE A 300 -1.12 3.31 -15.83
N ALA A 301 -1.42 3.85 -17.02
CA ALA A 301 -0.88 3.35 -18.27
C ALA A 301 0.66 3.25 -18.25
N GLN A 302 1.35 4.32 -17.86
CA GLN A 302 2.81 4.34 -17.73
C GLN A 302 3.33 3.31 -16.70
N SER A 303 2.60 3.09 -15.60
CA SER A 303 2.98 2.10 -14.60
C SER A 303 2.82 0.65 -15.11
N LEU A 304 1.84 0.38 -15.96
CA LEU A 304 1.57 -0.95 -16.53
C LEU A 304 2.64 -1.37 -17.56
N GLU A 305 3.27 -0.40 -18.22
CA GLU A 305 4.34 -0.64 -19.18
C GLU A 305 5.67 -1.05 -18.52
N ARG A 306 5.82 -0.83 -17.21
CA ARG A 306 7.05 -1.14 -16.50
C ARG A 306 7.24 -2.66 -16.36
N THR A 307 8.37 -3.15 -16.84
CA THR A 307 8.77 -4.56 -16.77
C THR A 307 9.64 -4.86 -15.54
N THR A 308 9.83 -6.15 -15.26
CA THR A 308 10.69 -6.65 -14.18
C THR A 308 12.13 -6.15 -14.32
N LYS A 309 12.78 -5.93 -13.17
CA LYS A 309 14.18 -5.53 -13.06
C LYS A 309 15.03 -6.74 -12.65
N ASP A 310 16.34 -6.66 -12.84
CA ASP A 310 17.31 -7.70 -12.44
C ASP A 310 17.79 -7.55 -10.98
N TYR A 311 17.12 -6.66 -10.22
CA TYR A 311 17.28 -6.45 -8.78
C TYR A 311 15.93 -6.56 -8.07
N GLN A 312 15.95 -6.77 -6.75
CA GLN A 312 14.72 -6.85 -5.97
C GLN A 312 14.00 -5.51 -5.97
N TRP A 313 12.78 -5.51 -6.50
CA TRP A 313 12.00 -4.29 -6.70
C TRP A 313 10.60 -4.43 -6.10
N TYR A 314 10.26 -3.53 -5.18
CA TYR A 314 8.93 -3.42 -4.61
C TYR A 314 8.20 -2.28 -5.30
N ARG A 315 7.13 -2.62 -6.01
CA ARG A 315 6.30 -1.65 -6.72
C ARG A 315 5.52 -0.76 -5.76
N GLY A 316 5.23 0.45 -6.20
CA GLY A 316 4.58 1.52 -5.45
C GLY A 316 3.29 1.98 -6.09
N ILE A 317 2.32 2.40 -5.28
CA ILE A 317 1.03 2.93 -5.74
C ILE A 317 0.56 4.08 -4.85
N ILE A 318 -0.26 4.97 -5.41
CA ILE A 318 -1.00 6.01 -4.67
C ILE A 318 -2.52 5.87 -4.89
N PRO A 319 -3.38 6.19 -3.91
CA PRO A 319 -4.83 6.31 -4.13
C PRO A 319 -5.20 7.57 -4.91
N SER A 320 -4.44 8.65 -4.68
CA SER A 320 -4.59 9.99 -5.25
C SER A 320 -3.37 10.84 -4.86
N TRP A 321 -3.26 12.06 -5.37
CA TRP A 321 -2.26 13.03 -4.92
C TRP A 321 -2.73 14.46 -5.19
N ASP A 322 -2.62 15.32 -4.18
CA ASP A 322 -3.00 16.72 -4.23
C ASP A 322 -2.43 17.50 -3.04
N ASN A 323 -1.33 18.24 -3.26
CA ASN A 323 -0.71 19.05 -2.22
C ASN A 323 -1.27 20.49 -2.13
N THR A 324 -2.50 20.73 -2.61
CA THR A 324 -3.21 22.03 -2.50
C THR A 324 -3.29 22.53 -1.05
N ALA A 325 -3.47 21.64 -0.08
CA ALA A 325 -3.51 22.01 1.34
C ALA A 325 -2.24 22.74 1.82
N ARG A 326 -1.07 22.41 1.25
CA ARG A 326 0.22 23.07 1.52
C ARG A 326 0.52 24.20 0.53
N ARG A 327 0.02 24.09 -0.70
CA ARG A 327 0.39 24.94 -1.85
C ARG A 327 -0.82 25.40 -2.65
N GLN A 328 -1.74 26.16 -2.04
CA GLN A 328 -3.04 26.54 -2.62
C GLN A 328 -2.97 26.97 -4.09
N ASN A 329 -2.05 27.86 -4.46
CA ASN A 329 -2.00 28.46 -5.80
C ASN A 329 -1.06 27.73 -6.78
N ASN A 330 -0.15 26.88 -6.28
CA ASN A 330 0.82 26.17 -7.12
C ASN A 330 1.03 24.72 -6.64
N PRO A 331 -0.03 23.90 -6.61
CA PRO A 331 0.09 22.49 -6.26
C PRO A 331 0.49 21.62 -7.46
N HIS A 332 0.86 20.38 -7.17
CA HIS A 332 0.72 19.27 -8.11
C HIS A 332 -0.52 18.46 -7.71
N THR A 333 -1.49 18.36 -8.61
CA THR A 333 -2.76 17.67 -8.37
C THR A 333 -2.99 16.60 -9.43
N VAL A 334 -3.16 15.37 -8.98
CA VAL A 334 -3.59 14.22 -9.78
C VAL A 334 -5.11 14.27 -9.87
N ILE A 335 -5.62 14.42 -11.09
CA ILE A 335 -7.06 14.44 -11.40
C ILE A 335 -7.50 13.11 -12.00
N TYR A 336 -8.82 12.87 -11.94
CA TYR A 336 -9.46 11.63 -12.38
C TYR A 336 -9.05 10.39 -11.59
N SER A 337 -8.53 10.53 -10.38
CA SER A 337 -8.39 9.40 -9.45
C SER A 337 -9.75 8.93 -8.93
N SER A 338 -9.91 7.62 -8.78
CA SER A 338 -11.09 7.02 -8.16
C SER A 338 -10.72 5.69 -7.47
N PRO A 339 -11.53 5.22 -6.51
CA PRO A 339 -11.34 3.91 -5.89
C PRO A 339 -11.29 2.76 -6.91
N GLU A 340 -12.08 2.84 -7.98
CA GLU A 340 -12.11 1.84 -9.04
C GLU A 340 -10.80 1.83 -9.83
N LEU A 341 -10.31 2.99 -10.28
CA LEU A 341 -9.05 3.08 -11.01
C LEU A 341 -7.86 2.68 -10.14
N TYR A 342 -7.87 3.06 -8.86
CA TYR A 342 -6.89 2.60 -7.87
C TYR A 342 -6.92 1.07 -7.73
N ARG A 343 -8.11 0.47 -7.60
CA ARG A 343 -8.25 -0.99 -7.55
C ARG A 343 -7.68 -1.66 -8.78
N PHE A 344 -7.99 -1.15 -9.97
CA PHE A 344 -7.50 -1.73 -11.22
C PHE A 344 -5.96 -1.72 -11.27
N TRP A 345 -5.34 -0.59 -10.89
CA TRP A 345 -3.90 -0.50 -10.81
C TRP A 345 -3.31 -1.45 -9.75
N LEU A 346 -3.90 -1.48 -8.55
CA LEU A 346 -3.45 -2.37 -7.48
C LEU A 346 -3.59 -3.84 -7.85
N ASP A 347 -4.67 -4.24 -8.52
CA ASP A 347 -4.87 -5.60 -9.01
C ASP A 347 -3.72 -6.01 -9.95
N HIS A 348 -3.32 -5.13 -10.87
CA HIS A 348 -2.16 -5.39 -11.72
C HIS A 348 -0.87 -5.52 -10.90
N LEU A 349 -0.60 -4.61 -9.96
CA LEU A 349 0.62 -4.67 -9.13
C LEU A 349 0.66 -5.91 -8.22
N VAL A 350 -0.48 -6.35 -7.72
CA VAL A 350 -0.63 -7.61 -6.98
C VAL A 350 -0.20 -8.78 -7.85
N GLN A 351 -0.68 -8.85 -9.10
CA GLN A 351 -0.28 -9.92 -10.02
C GLN A 351 1.20 -9.83 -10.40
N PHE A 352 1.70 -8.63 -10.71
CA PHE A 352 3.11 -8.38 -10.99
C PHE A 352 3.99 -8.87 -9.84
N THR A 353 3.64 -8.54 -8.59
CA THR A 353 4.38 -8.94 -7.39
C THR A 353 4.40 -10.46 -7.23
N ARG A 354 3.28 -11.15 -7.48
CA ARG A 354 3.21 -12.63 -7.41
C ARG A 354 4.14 -13.31 -8.41
N VAL A 355 4.31 -12.76 -9.60
CA VAL A 355 5.18 -13.36 -10.63
C VAL A 355 6.64 -13.00 -10.41
N SER A 356 6.90 -11.75 -10.03
CA SER A 356 8.23 -11.16 -10.14
C SER A 356 9.07 -11.39 -8.89
N ASN A 357 8.44 -11.66 -7.75
CA ASN A 357 9.09 -11.80 -6.46
C ASN A 357 8.89 -13.19 -5.88
N ASP A 358 9.85 -13.63 -5.06
CA ASP A 358 9.74 -14.85 -4.28
C ASP A 358 8.79 -14.67 -3.08
N ASP A 359 8.43 -15.78 -2.40
CA ASP A 359 7.46 -15.81 -1.29
C ASP A 359 7.80 -14.83 -0.15
N GLU A 360 9.08 -14.70 0.19
CA GLU A 360 9.56 -13.78 1.24
C GLU A 360 9.48 -12.31 0.78
N HIS A 361 9.45 -12.05 -0.52
CA HIS A 361 9.52 -10.73 -1.15
C HIS A 361 8.18 -10.23 -1.72
N GLN A 362 7.04 -10.82 -1.30
CA GLN A 362 5.69 -10.46 -1.75
C GLN A 362 5.18 -9.10 -1.25
N PHE A 363 6.03 -8.07 -1.22
CA PHE A 363 5.70 -6.71 -0.78
C PHE A 363 5.38 -5.79 -1.95
N LEU A 364 4.46 -4.87 -1.70
CA LEU A 364 4.22 -3.67 -2.50
C LEU A 364 3.96 -2.51 -1.54
N PHE A 365 4.24 -1.28 -1.96
CA PHE A 365 4.13 -0.11 -1.12
C PHE A 365 2.99 0.80 -1.57
N ILE A 366 2.24 1.31 -0.61
CA ILE A 366 1.15 2.26 -0.83
C ILE A 366 1.55 3.57 -0.17
N ASN A 367 1.75 4.60 -0.98
CA ASN A 367 1.88 5.97 -0.50
C ASN A 367 0.47 6.59 -0.56
N ALA A 368 -0.23 6.85 0.54
CA ALA A 368 0.08 6.52 1.93
C ALA A 368 -1.17 6.02 2.68
N TRP A 369 -0.99 5.67 3.96
CA TRP A 369 -2.09 5.50 4.90
C TRP A 369 -2.80 6.84 5.15
N ASN A 370 -2.07 7.86 5.59
CA ASN A 370 -2.63 9.09 6.16
C ASN A 370 -1.94 10.40 5.69
N GLU A 371 -1.46 10.49 4.46
CA GLU A 371 -0.84 11.74 3.96
C GLU A 371 -1.91 12.77 3.53
N TRP A 372 -2.68 13.28 4.51
CA TRP A 372 -3.81 14.18 4.28
C TRP A 372 -3.40 15.52 3.66
N GLY A 373 -2.21 16.04 4.00
CA GLY A 373 -1.68 17.29 3.43
C GLY A 373 -1.36 17.21 1.93
N GLU A 374 -1.32 15.99 1.39
CA GLU A 374 -1.12 15.70 -0.04
C GLU A 374 -2.31 14.96 -0.63
N GLY A 375 -3.47 14.95 0.04
CA GLY A 375 -4.67 14.26 -0.44
C GLY A 375 -4.40 12.79 -0.80
N CYS A 376 -3.39 12.17 -0.18
CA CYS A 376 -2.81 10.89 -0.57
C CYS A 376 -2.98 9.88 0.59
N HIS A 377 -4.24 9.49 0.85
CA HIS A 377 -4.58 8.68 2.03
C HIS A 377 -5.50 7.52 1.65
N LEU A 378 -5.24 6.36 2.25
CA LEU A 378 -6.19 5.25 2.32
C LEU A 378 -7.22 5.46 3.43
N GLU A 379 -6.90 6.29 4.43
CA GLU A 379 -7.83 6.56 5.53
C GLU A 379 -9.19 7.06 5.02
N PRO A 380 -10.30 6.63 5.65
CA PRO A 380 -11.64 6.99 5.21
C PRO A 380 -11.92 8.49 5.31
N ASP A 381 -12.45 9.04 4.23
CA ASP A 381 -12.88 10.43 4.14
C ASP A 381 -14.38 10.56 3.84
N LEU A 382 -14.91 11.78 3.87
CA LEU A 382 -16.33 12.01 3.64
C LEU A 382 -16.78 11.74 2.20
N LYS A 383 -15.88 11.88 1.21
CA LYS A 383 -16.22 11.72 -0.22
C LYS A 383 -16.29 10.26 -0.64
N HIS A 384 -15.28 9.48 -0.28
CA HIS A 384 -15.11 8.10 -0.71
C HIS A 384 -15.42 7.09 0.39
N GLY A 385 -15.52 7.52 1.65
CA GLY A 385 -15.82 6.63 2.76
C GLY A 385 -14.80 5.50 2.84
N LEU A 386 -15.26 4.26 2.81
CA LEU A 386 -14.40 3.07 2.88
C LEU A 386 -13.93 2.57 1.51
N ALA A 387 -14.30 3.23 0.41
CA ALA A 387 -14.16 2.67 -0.94
C ALA A 387 -12.70 2.36 -1.33
N TYR A 388 -11.73 3.18 -0.90
CA TYR A 388 -10.31 2.90 -1.14
C TYR A 388 -9.83 1.67 -0.36
N LEU A 389 -10.25 1.51 0.90
CA LEU A 389 -9.96 0.33 1.71
C LEU A 389 -10.63 -0.93 1.15
N GLU A 390 -11.89 -0.83 0.72
CA GLU A 390 -12.62 -1.91 0.05
C GLU A 390 -11.95 -2.31 -1.27
N ALA A 391 -11.45 -1.34 -2.03
CA ALA A 391 -10.65 -1.55 -3.22
C ALA A 391 -9.33 -2.28 -2.91
N THR A 392 -8.60 -1.87 -1.86
CA THR A 392 -7.39 -2.56 -1.40
C THR A 392 -7.69 -4.01 -1.05
N LYS A 393 -8.73 -4.24 -0.23
CA LYS A 393 -9.15 -5.59 0.16
C LYS A 393 -9.52 -6.44 -1.03
N ALA A 394 -10.34 -5.89 -1.94
CA ALA A 394 -10.77 -6.60 -3.13
C ALA A 394 -9.58 -6.99 -4.01
N ALA A 395 -8.57 -6.13 -4.17
CA ALA A 395 -7.40 -6.46 -4.98
C ALA A 395 -6.49 -7.51 -4.34
N VAL A 396 -6.22 -7.38 -3.03
CA VAL A 396 -5.37 -8.33 -2.28
C VAL A 396 -6.00 -9.72 -2.21
N ASP A 397 -7.30 -9.78 -1.89
CA ASP A 397 -8.10 -11.01 -1.90
C ASP A 397 -8.48 -11.44 -3.33
N GLY A 398 -8.15 -10.60 -4.33
CA GLY A 398 -8.47 -10.69 -5.75
C GLY A 398 -9.93 -11.06 -6.06
N ILE A 399 -10.84 -10.46 -5.31
CA ILE A 399 -12.28 -10.56 -5.46
C ILE A 399 -12.71 -9.76 -6.69
N GLY A 400 -13.59 -10.33 -7.52
CA GLY A 400 -14.19 -9.66 -8.68
C GLY A 400 -13.28 -9.62 -9.92
N ASP A 401 -13.77 -8.96 -10.98
CA ASP A 401 -13.05 -8.86 -12.24
C ASP A 401 -12.66 -7.40 -12.52
N ALA A 402 -11.40 -7.07 -12.26
CA ALA A 402 -10.82 -5.73 -12.49
C ALA A 402 -11.01 -5.25 -13.94
N ARG A 403 -11.15 -6.17 -14.91
CA ARG A 403 -11.39 -5.82 -16.32
C ARG A 403 -12.68 -5.04 -16.52
N ARG A 404 -13.69 -5.25 -15.67
CA ARG A 404 -14.93 -4.47 -15.72
C ARG A 404 -14.68 -2.99 -15.44
N ILE A 405 -13.68 -2.67 -14.62
CA ILE A 405 -13.27 -1.30 -14.34
C ILE A 405 -12.64 -0.68 -15.59
N LEU A 406 -11.75 -1.41 -16.25
CA LEU A 406 -11.15 -0.94 -17.51
C LEU A 406 -12.22 -0.69 -18.59
N MET A 407 -13.21 -1.58 -18.71
CA MET A 407 -14.33 -1.37 -19.65
C MET A 407 -15.23 -0.19 -19.28
N SER A 408 -15.20 0.27 -18.03
CA SER A 408 -15.96 1.43 -17.57
C SER A 408 -15.22 2.77 -17.74
N ASP A 409 -13.92 2.75 -18.08
CA ASP A 409 -13.13 3.95 -18.39
C ASP A 409 -12.57 3.89 -19.83
N PRO A 410 -13.31 4.46 -20.81
CA PRO A 410 -12.89 4.44 -22.22
C PRO A 410 -11.56 5.14 -22.49
N GLN A 411 -11.18 6.12 -21.64
CA GLN A 411 -9.93 6.85 -21.83
C GLN A 411 -8.74 6.01 -21.39
N LEU A 412 -8.83 5.33 -20.25
CA LEU A 412 -7.81 4.36 -19.84
C LEU A 412 -7.71 3.19 -20.84
N ALA A 413 -8.85 2.66 -21.30
CA ALA A 413 -8.85 1.60 -22.32
C ALA A 413 -8.13 2.03 -23.61
N ARG A 414 -8.33 3.28 -24.05
CA ARG A 414 -7.61 3.84 -25.20
C ARG A 414 -6.11 3.99 -24.94
N LEU A 415 -5.71 4.43 -23.73
CA LEU A 415 -4.30 4.62 -23.38
C LEU A 415 -3.53 3.30 -23.36
N ILE A 416 -4.16 2.22 -22.87
CA ILE A 416 -3.55 0.88 -22.82
C ILE A 416 -3.50 0.25 -24.24
N GLY A 417 -4.48 0.56 -25.09
CA GLY A 417 -4.57 0.01 -26.45
C GLY A 417 -4.95 -1.48 -26.49
N GLU A 418 -5.20 -2.00 -27.70
CA GLU A 418 -5.59 -3.40 -27.90
C GLU A 418 -4.46 -4.37 -27.55
N ASP A 419 -3.22 -4.03 -27.91
CA ASP A 419 -2.03 -4.84 -27.63
C ASP A 419 -1.72 -4.89 -26.13
N GLY A 420 -1.82 -3.75 -25.42
CA GLY A 420 -1.66 -3.71 -23.97
C GLY A 420 -2.76 -4.51 -23.25
N LEU A 421 -3.98 -4.45 -23.75
CA LEU A 421 -5.09 -5.26 -23.24
C LEU A 421 -4.85 -6.76 -23.48
N ALA A 422 -4.38 -7.15 -24.67
CA ALA A 422 -4.03 -8.52 -25.00
C ALA A 422 -2.89 -9.03 -24.09
N HIS A 423 -1.88 -8.20 -23.84
CA HIS A 423 -0.77 -8.53 -22.95
C HIS A 423 -1.23 -8.74 -21.49
N LEU A 424 -2.09 -7.86 -20.97
CA LEU A 424 -2.67 -8.03 -19.63
C LEU A 424 -3.50 -9.32 -19.51
N LEU A 425 -4.21 -9.70 -20.58
CA LEU A 425 -4.98 -10.94 -20.64
C LEU A 425 -4.06 -12.17 -20.70
N GLU A 426 -2.98 -12.10 -21.48
CA GLU A 426 -2.01 -13.18 -21.61
C GLU A 426 -1.19 -13.39 -20.32
N GLN A 427 -0.76 -12.31 -19.67
CA GLN A 427 -0.10 -12.35 -18.36
C GLN A 427 -0.99 -13.03 -17.31
N LYS A 428 -2.27 -12.67 -17.24
CA LYS A 428 -3.22 -13.32 -16.33
C LYS A 428 -3.43 -14.80 -16.65
N ALA A 429 -3.55 -15.15 -17.93
CA ALA A 429 -3.68 -16.55 -18.34
C ALA A 429 -2.39 -17.36 -18.11
N SER A 430 -1.21 -16.74 -18.23
CA SER A 430 0.06 -17.34 -17.83
C SER A 430 0.08 -17.58 -16.32
N LEU A 431 -0.26 -16.55 -15.54
CA LEU A 431 -0.37 -16.62 -14.09
C LEU A 431 -1.34 -17.70 -13.61
N GLU A 432 -2.52 -17.81 -14.23
CA GLU A 432 -3.48 -18.87 -13.93
C GLU A 432 -2.91 -20.26 -14.26
N ARG A 433 -2.17 -20.38 -15.37
CA ARG A 433 -1.48 -21.63 -15.75
C ARG A 433 -0.35 -21.97 -14.78
N ASP A 434 0.52 -21.02 -14.47
CA ASP A 434 1.65 -21.17 -13.54
C ASP A 434 1.17 -21.47 -12.12
N LEU A 435 0.05 -20.87 -11.71
CA LEU A 435 -0.65 -21.19 -10.47
C LEU A 435 -1.17 -22.64 -10.47
N ILE A 436 -1.80 -23.09 -11.56
CA ILE A 436 -2.28 -24.47 -11.69
C ILE A 436 -1.10 -25.44 -11.61
N LEU A 437 0.02 -25.10 -12.25
CA LEU A 437 1.25 -25.91 -12.26
C LEU A 437 1.89 -25.96 -10.86
N SER A 438 2.11 -24.81 -10.21
CA SER A 438 2.66 -24.72 -8.85
C SER A 438 1.77 -25.41 -7.81
N ALA A 439 0.45 -25.26 -7.91
CA ALA A 439 -0.49 -25.98 -7.06
C ALA A 439 -0.45 -27.50 -7.31
N ALA A 440 -0.26 -27.94 -8.56
CA ALA A 440 -0.11 -29.34 -8.90
C ALA A 440 1.22 -29.92 -8.38
N GLU A 441 2.31 -29.15 -8.43
CA GLU A 441 3.62 -29.53 -7.89
C GLU A 441 3.62 -29.59 -6.37
N SER A 442 3.02 -28.59 -5.71
CA SER A 442 2.81 -28.58 -4.26
C SER A 442 1.99 -29.78 -3.80
N ARG A 443 0.90 -30.14 -4.51
CA ARG A 443 0.12 -31.36 -4.24
C ARG A 443 0.93 -32.64 -4.47
N LYS A 444 1.79 -32.69 -5.50
CA LYS A 444 2.70 -33.83 -5.74
C LYS A 444 3.73 -33.97 -4.62
N LYS A 445 4.31 -32.86 -4.16
CA LYS A 445 5.28 -32.81 -3.04
C LYS A 445 4.63 -33.26 -1.74
N MET A 446 3.45 -32.73 -1.41
CA MET A 446 2.68 -33.13 -0.23
C MET A 446 2.29 -34.61 -0.27
N LYS A 447 1.81 -35.13 -1.41
CA LYS A 447 1.56 -36.57 -1.58
C LYS A 447 2.84 -37.41 -1.41
N ARG A 448 3.98 -36.96 -1.93
CA ARG A 448 5.27 -37.66 -1.77
C ARG A 448 5.71 -37.70 -0.30
N GLU A 449 5.55 -36.60 0.43
CA GLU A 449 5.88 -36.48 1.85
C GLU A 449 4.94 -37.30 2.75
N GLU A 450 3.64 -37.28 2.49
CA GLU A 450 2.66 -38.14 3.16
C GLU A 450 2.97 -39.63 2.92
N THR A 451 3.30 -40.00 1.68
CA THR A 451 3.65 -41.38 1.32
C THR A 451 4.96 -41.80 1.99
N ALA A 452 5.97 -40.92 2.03
CA ALA A 452 7.24 -41.17 2.70
C ALA A 452 7.08 -41.30 4.22
N THR A 453 6.24 -40.46 4.83
CA THR A 453 5.90 -40.51 6.27
C THR A 453 5.13 -41.78 6.62
N ALA A 454 4.10 -42.13 5.84
CA ALA A 454 3.36 -43.38 6.00
C ALA A 454 4.24 -44.63 5.80
N ARG A 455 5.25 -44.56 4.92
CA ARG A 455 6.24 -45.64 4.72
C ARG A 455 7.21 -45.75 5.90
N ARG A 456 7.69 -44.62 6.45
CA ARG A 456 8.53 -44.59 7.67
C ARG A 456 7.79 -45.13 8.89
N ILE A 457 6.52 -44.74 9.07
CA ILE A 457 5.66 -45.25 10.15
C ILE A 457 5.42 -46.75 9.98
N ARG A 458 5.05 -47.22 8.79
CA ARG A 458 4.91 -48.67 8.52
C ARG A 458 6.19 -49.45 8.78
N HIS A 459 7.34 -48.90 8.40
CA HIS A 459 8.64 -49.56 8.63
C HIS A 459 8.99 -49.61 10.14
N ARG A 460 8.75 -48.53 10.90
CA ARG A 460 8.91 -48.53 12.36
C ARG A 460 7.97 -49.53 13.04
N VAL A 461 6.69 -49.53 12.66
CA VAL A 461 5.70 -50.46 13.20
C VAL A 461 6.06 -51.92 12.85
N ALA A 462 6.49 -52.20 11.63
CA ALA A 462 6.95 -53.53 11.22
C ALA A 462 8.17 -53.99 12.03
N ASN A 463 9.19 -53.13 12.21
CA ASN A 463 10.39 -53.46 12.99
C ASN A 463 10.07 -53.68 14.48
N MET A 464 9.09 -52.95 15.02
CA MET A 464 8.62 -53.11 16.40
C MET A 464 7.84 -54.42 16.58
N LEU A 465 7.02 -54.81 15.60
CA LEU A 465 6.23 -56.05 15.63
C LEU A 465 7.07 -57.32 15.43
N VAL A 466 8.19 -57.26 14.68
CA VAL A 466 9.14 -58.38 14.52
C VAL A 466 9.76 -58.80 15.87
N ARG A 467 9.89 -57.87 16.82
CA ARG A 467 10.39 -58.13 18.18
C ARG A 467 9.33 -58.70 19.13
N CYS A 468 8.07 -58.81 18.71
CA CYS A 468 6.95 -59.29 19.53
C CYS A 468 6.09 -60.32 18.75
N PRO A 469 6.52 -61.60 18.68
CA PRO A 469 5.92 -62.62 17.80
C PRO A 469 4.43 -62.92 18.06
N ARG A 470 3.94 -62.70 19.29
CA ARG A 470 2.53 -62.84 19.65
C ARG A 470 1.66 -61.70 19.13
N LEU A 471 2.16 -60.45 19.14
CA LEU A 471 1.44 -59.27 18.65
C LEU A 471 1.33 -59.26 17.13
N TYR A 472 2.37 -59.72 16.43
CA TYR A 472 2.40 -59.84 14.96
C TYR A 472 1.28 -60.76 14.42
N ARG A 473 0.97 -61.87 15.11
CA ARG A 473 -0.12 -62.79 14.70
C ARG A 473 -1.52 -62.18 14.86
N VAL A 474 -1.74 -61.38 15.90
CA VAL A 474 -3.04 -60.70 16.15
C VAL A 474 -3.29 -59.61 15.11
N VAL A 475 -2.28 -58.79 14.81
CA VAL A 475 -2.39 -57.68 13.83
C VAL A 475 -2.60 -58.20 12.39
N ARG A 476 -1.96 -59.32 12.02
CA ARG A 476 -2.11 -59.94 10.69
C ARG A 476 -3.48 -60.61 10.50
N GLY A 477 -4.14 -61.01 11.59
CA GLY A 477 -5.52 -61.50 11.58
C GLY A 477 -6.54 -60.38 11.32
N LEU A 478 -6.31 -59.20 11.90
CA LEU A 478 -7.21 -58.03 11.76
C LEU A 478 -7.12 -57.36 10.38
N SER A 479 -5.95 -57.37 9.73
CA SER A 479 -5.81 -56.76 8.38
C SER A 479 -6.52 -57.54 7.25
N ARG A 480 -7.02 -58.76 7.53
CA ARG A 480 -7.86 -59.53 6.60
C ARG A 480 -9.35 -59.19 6.72
N ILE A 481 -9.75 -58.48 7.77
CA ILE A 481 -11.15 -58.12 8.05
C ILE A 481 -11.49 -56.72 7.48
N VAL A 482 -10.49 -55.91 7.12
CA VAL A 482 -10.66 -54.53 6.63
C VAL A 482 -10.17 -54.37 5.18
N LYS A 483 -10.54 -55.29 4.29
CA LYS A 483 -10.33 -55.13 2.84
C LYS A 483 -11.66 -54.95 2.12
#